data_AF-A0A0Q8KHK1-F1
#
_entry.id   AF-A0A0Q8KHK1-F1
#
_cell.length_a   1.000
_cell.length_b   1.000
_cell.length_c   1.000
_cell.angle_alpha   90.00
_cell.angle_beta   90.00
_cell.angle_gamma   90.00
#
_symmetry.space_group_name_H-M   'P 1'
#
loop_
_entity.id
_entity.type
_entity.pdbx_description
1 polymer ?
#
loop_
_entity_poly.entity_id
_entity_poly.type
_entity_poly.pdbx_seq_one_letter_code
_entity_poly.pdbx_strand_id
1 'polypeptide(L)' 'MTSDFSAARIHLERAYHYLRGNDETSRSTCEALDLLIETVAEAQHRRSETGVLAFPQATMRQSS' A
#
# COMPACT_ATOMS: atom_id res chain seq x y z
N MET A 1 1.02 11.47 -9.77
CA MET A 1 1.91 10.59 -8.99
C MET A 1 1.05 9.57 -8.29
N THR A 2 1.43 8.30 -8.30
CA THR A 2 0.76 7.24 -7.53
C THR A 2 1.47 7.10 -6.17
N SER A 3 0.71 6.93 -5.10
CA SER A 3 1.29 6.69 -3.78
C SER A 3 1.97 5.33 -3.72
N ASP A 4 3.19 5.26 -3.20
CA ASP A 4 3.89 4.00 -2.91
C ASP A 4 3.57 3.56 -1.48
N PHE A 5 2.43 2.89 -1.33
CA PHE A 5 1.97 2.41 -0.03
C PHE A 5 2.83 1.26 0.52
N SER A 6 3.51 0.50 -0.34
CA SER A 6 4.41 -0.57 0.10
C SER A 6 5.67 0.00 0.76
N ALA A 7 6.29 1.01 0.15
CA ALA A 7 7.40 1.71 0.77
C ALA A 7 6.97 2.39 2.08
N ALA A 8 5.82 3.06 2.11
CA ALA A 8 5.30 3.71 3.31
C ALA A 8 5.15 2.72 4.49
N ARG A 9 4.55 1.55 4.24
CA ARG A 9 4.36 0.51 5.26
C ARG A 9 5.68 0.02 5.85
N ILE A 10 6.69 -0.26 5.01
CA ILE A 10 8.01 -0.72 5.48
C ILE A 10 8.64 0.30 6.44
N HIS A 11 8.48 1.59 6.19
CA HIS A 11 9.06 2.63 7.05
C HIS A 11 8.31 2.76 8.37
N LEU A 12 6.98 2.62 8.36
CA LEU A 12 6.16 2.61 9.58
C LEU A 12 6.48 1.41 10.47
N GLU A 13 6.58 0.20 9.90
CA GLU A 13 6.95 -1.02 10.64
C GLU A 13 8.34 -0.91 11.28
N ARG A 14 9.30 -0.28 10.59
CA ARG A 14 10.62 0.01 11.15
C ARG A 14 10.57 1.02 12.29
N ALA A 15 9.81 2.11 12.12
CA ALA A 15 9.65 3.11 13.16
C ALA A 15 9.07 2.50 14.44
N TYR A 16 8.02 1.67 14.30
CA TYR A 16 7.43 0.91 15.41
C TYR A 16 8.46 0.01 16.09
N HIS A 17 9.24 -0.73 15.30
CA HIS A 17 10.26 -1.64 15.83
C HIS A 17 11.34 -0.92 16.63
N TYR A 18 11.75 0.28 16.21
CA TYR A 18 12.77 1.07 16.91
C TYR A 18 12.21 1.76 18.16
N LEU A 19 10.92 2.11 18.16
CA LEU A 19 10.26 2.76 19.27
C LEU A 19 9.79 1.76 20.33
N ARG A 20 10.73 1.05 20.97
CA ARG A 20 10.43 0.09 22.05
C ARG A 20 10.45 0.70 23.46
N GLY A 21 10.40 2.03 23.56
CA GLY A 21 10.39 2.72 24.85
C GLY A 21 9.13 2.38 25.64
N ASN A 22 9.25 2.33 26.97
CA ASN A 22 8.12 2.08 27.87
C ASN A 22 7.53 3.37 28.46
N ASP A 23 8.07 4.53 28.09
CA ASP A 23 7.49 5.82 28.46
C ASP A 23 6.16 6.04 27.74
N GLU A 24 5.35 6.96 28.27
CA GLU A 24 4.03 7.28 27.74
C GLU A 24 4.06 7.78 26.29
N THR A 25 5.07 8.56 25.91
CA THR A 25 5.23 9.06 24.55
C THR A 25 5.53 7.92 23.59
N SER A 26 6.44 7.01 23.94
CA SER A 26 6.71 5.82 23.14
C SER A 26 5.46 4.95 22.98
N ARG A 27 4.71 4.70 24.07
CA ARG A 27 3.47 3.89 24.01
C ARG A 27 2.40 4.51 23.11
N SER A 28 2.06 5.78 23.34
CA SER A 28 1.07 6.50 22.53
C SER A 28 1.47 6.63 21.05
N THR A 29 2.77 6.77 20.78
CA THR A 29 3.26 6.82 19.40
C THR A 29 3.18 5.45 18.74
N CYS A 30 3.47 4.35 19.45
CA CYS A 30 3.29 2.99 18.94
C CYS A 30 1.82 2.70 18.60
N GLU A 31 0.88 3.11 19.45
CA GLU A 31 -0.56 2.99 19.17
C GLU A 31 -0.96 3.75 17.88
N ALA A 32 -0.42 4.96 17.68
CA ALA A 32 -0.65 5.71 16.45
C ALA A 32 -0.02 5.03 15.22
N LEU A 33 1.18 4.47 15.37
CA LEU A 33 1.87 3.74 14.30
C LEU A 33 1.09 2.48 13.88
N ASP A 34 0.52 1.74 14.82
CA ASP A 34 -0.32 0.57 14.51
C ASP A 34 -1.50 0.94 13.61
N LEU A 35 -2.23 2.01 13.95
CA LEU A 35 -3.36 2.50 13.14
C LEU A 35 -2.94 2.92 11.72
N LEU A 36 -1.77 3.57 11.60
CA LEU A 36 -1.23 3.98 10.31
C LEU A 36 -0.78 2.77 9.47
N ILE A 37 -0.14 1.77 10.08
CA ILE A 37 0.26 0.53 9.40
C ILE A 37 -0.97 -0.18 8.84
N GLU A 38 -2.04 -0.30 9.63
CA GLU A 38 -3.31 -0.88 9.20
C GLU A 38 -3.91 -0.11 8.01
N THR A 39 -4.07 1.21 8.14
CA THR A 39 -4.63 2.07 7.08
C THR A 39 -3.85 1.95 5.76
N VAL A 40 -2.51 1.94 5.84
CA VAL A 40 -1.64 1.82 4.66
C VAL A 40 -1.71 0.40 4.08
N ALA A 41 -1.83 -0.63 4.91
CA ALA A 41 -2.02 -2.00 4.45
C ALA A 41 -3.36 -2.17 3.70
N GLU A 42 -4.43 -1.54 4.18
CA GLU A 42 -5.71 -1.51 3.46
C GLU A 42 -5.61 -0.79 2.12
N ALA A 43 -4.92 0.35 2.09
CA ALA A 43 -4.70 1.10 0.85
C ALA A 43 -3.86 0.32 -0.18
N GLN A 44 -2.89 -0.49 0.26
CA GLN A 44 -2.13 -1.40 -0.62
C GLN A 44 -3.00 -2.46 -1.26
N HIS A 45 -3.91 -3.06 -0.50
CA HIS A 45 -4.75 -4.17 -0.97
C HIS A 45 -6.03 -3.71 -1.65
N ARG A 46 -6.42 -2.44 -1.48
CA ARG A 46 -7.52 -1.85 -2.21
C ARG A 46 -7.21 -2.02 -3.68
N ARG A 47 -8.04 -2.83 -4.35
CA ARG A 47 -7.91 -3.16 -5.77
C ARG A 47 -7.62 -1.86 -6.49
N SER A 48 -6.39 -1.70 -6.98
CA SER A 48 -6.10 -0.66 -7.94
C SER A 48 -7.19 -0.79 -8.99
N GLU A 49 -7.76 0.31 -9.44
CA GLU A 49 -8.61 0.30 -10.63
C GLU A 49 -7.73 -0.14 -11.79
N THR A 50 -7.40 -1.43 -11.85
CA THR A 50 -6.66 -2.09 -12.89
C THR A 50 -7.53 -1.89 -14.09
N GLY A 51 -7.21 -0.85 -14.86
CA GLY A 51 -7.84 -0.54 -16.12
C GLY A 51 -7.94 -1.86 -16.88
N VAL A 52 -9.17 -2.23 -17.22
CA VAL A 52 -9.46 -3.43 -17.99
C VAL A 52 -8.55 -3.38 -19.21
N LEU A 53 -7.54 -4.25 -19.26
CA LEU A 53 -6.71 -4.38 -20.44
C LEU A 53 -7.62 -4.93 -21.53
N ALA A 54 -8.03 -4.07 -22.46
CA ALA A 54 -8.81 -4.48 -23.60
C ALA A 54 -7.97 -5.48 -24.41
N PHE A 55 -8.50 -6.69 -24.60
CA PHE A 55 -7.87 -7.67 -25.47
C PHE A 55 -7.75 -7.07 -26.89
N PRO A 56 -6.56 -7.10 -27.52
CA PRO A 56 -6.43 -6.63 -28.88
C PRO A 56 -7.31 -7.50 -29.78
N GLN A 57 -8.36 -6.91 -30.37
CA GLN A 57 -9.12 -7.57 -31.41
C GLN A 57 -8.20 -7.69 -32.61
N ALA A 58 -7.65 -8.89 -32.82
CA ALA A 58 -6.90 -9.22 -34.01
C ALA A 58 -7.75 -8.81 -35.22
N THR A 59 -7.26 -7.81 -35.95
CA THR A 59 -7.89 -7.33 -37.16
C THR A 59 -8.07 -8.54 -38.07
N MET A 60 -9.34 -8.90 -38.29
CA MET A 60 -9.78 -9.86 -39.27
C MET A 60 -9.18 -9.43 -40.62
N ARG A 61 -8.06 -10.03 -41.01
CA ARG A 61 -7.60 -9.99 -42.39
C ARG A 61 -8.54 -10.89 -43.18
N GLN A 62 -9.62 -10.27 -43.67
CA GLN A 62 -10.19 -10.71 -44.93
C GLN A 62 -9.11 -10.54 -45.98
N SER A 63 -8.62 -11.65 -46.50
CA SER A 63 -7.92 -11.69 -47.78
C SER A 63 -8.50 -12.85 -48.55
N SER A 64 -9.00 -12.46 -49.71
CA SER A 64 -9.78 -13.17 -50.72
C SER A 64 -9.13 -14.43 -51.29
#